data_AF-A0A533X0Q3-F1
#
_entry.id   AF-A0A533X0Q3-F1
#
_cell.length_a   1.000
_cell.length_b   1.000
_cell.length_c   1.000
_cell.angle_alpha   90.00
_cell.angle_beta   90.00
_cell.angle_gamma   90.00
#
_symmetry.space_group_name_H-M   'P 1'
#
loop_
_entity.id
_entity.type
_entity.pdbx_description
1 polymer ?
#
loop_
_entity_poly.entity_id
_entity_poly.type
_entity_poly.pdbx_seq_one_letter_code
_entity_poly.pdbx_strand_id
1 'polypeptide(L)'
;DPVESSSSPARVGLAIKGGGADDISRGDVICAAGAVKVSSDTIPVKFAMSRFFQGDLPENHTYMISVGMQVKAAKVKFEGEILHVTPEKPIVYQQGQTLVLLKPDSPRTRIAGKGLIQ
;
A
#
# COMPACT_ATOMS: atom_id res chain seq x y z
N ASP A 1 16.89 19.83 18.03
CA ASP A 1 17.90 19.31 18.98
C ASP A 1 18.07 17.81 18.86
N PRO A 2 19.28 17.29 19.08
CA PRO A 2 19.50 15.85 19.15
C PRO A 2 18.72 15.25 20.34
N VAL A 3 18.20 14.05 20.16
CA VAL A 3 17.42 13.31 21.17
C VAL A 3 17.92 11.87 21.24
N GLU A 4 17.98 11.31 22.45
CA GLU A 4 18.39 9.91 22.68
C GLU A 4 17.28 8.90 22.33
N SER A 5 16.02 9.32 22.36
CA SER A 5 14.88 8.47 22.04
C SER A 5 13.73 9.27 21.44
N SER A 6 12.84 8.59 20.73
CA SER A 6 11.60 9.17 20.22
C SER A 6 10.47 8.14 20.30
N SER A 7 9.24 8.61 20.41
CA SER A 7 8.04 7.78 20.48
C SER A 7 7.00 8.24 19.47
N SER A 8 6.21 7.31 18.94
CA SER A 8 5.12 7.65 18.02
C SER A 8 4.04 8.49 18.71
N PRO A 9 3.49 9.52 18.05
CA PRO A 9 3.90 10.07 16.76
C PRO A 9 5.08 11.06 16.89
N ALA A 10 6.13 10.91 16.07
CA ALA A 10 7.23 11.87 15.99
C ALA A 10 7.77 11.97 14.56
N ARG A 11 8.25 13.16 14.18
CA ARG A 11 9.01 13.39 12.94
C ARG A 11 10.46 13.67 13.32
N VAL A 12 11.36 12.77 12.95
CA VAL A 12 12.78 12.83 13.32
C VAL A 12 13.67 12.74 12.08
N GLY A 13 14.82 13.40 12.13
CA GLY A 13 15.94 13.06 11.26
C GLY A 13 16.69 11.89 11.88
N LEU A 14 16.92 10.82 11.12
CA LEU A 14 17.64 9.63 11.58
C LEU A 14 18.92 9.46 10.76
N ALA A 15 20.06 9.49 11.43
CA ALA A 15 21.35 9.15 10.81
C ALA A 15 21.62 7.66 11.02
N ILE A 16 21.76 6.90 9.93
CA ILE A 16 22.01 5.45 9.95
C ILE A 16 23.39 5.14 9.37
N LYS A 17 23.96 3.99 9.78
CA LYS A 17 25.19 3.43 9.20
C LYS A 17 24.85 2.19 8.39
N GLY A 18 25.67 1.87 7.38
CA GLY A 18 25.53 0.64 6.59
C GLY A 18 24.68 0.74 5.33
N GLY A 19 24.21 1.94 4.97
CA GLY A 19 23.57 2.26 3.70
C GLY A 19 23.79 3.72 3.33
N GLY A 20 23.84 4.01 2.03
CA GLY A 20 23.92 5.35 1.46
C GLY A 20 22.54 5.94 1.17
N ALA A 21 22.51 7.22 0.79
CA ALA A 21 21.27 7.88 0.37
C ALA A 21 20.67 7.23 -0.89
N ASP A 22 21.52 6.73 -1.78
CA ASP A 22 21.11 6.08 -3.03
C ASP A 22 20.45 4.70 -2.81
N ASP A 23 20.62 4.11 -1.62
CA ASP A 23 19.96 2.85 -1.24
C ASP A 23 18.50 3.05 -0.80
N ILE A 24 18.06 4.30 -0.62
CA ILE A 24 16.73 4.65 -0.12
C ILE A 24 15.91 5.28 -1.25
N SER A 25 14.80 4.64 -1.56
CA SER A 25 13.82 5.08 -2.56
C SER A 25 12.51 5.53 -1.94
N ARG A 26 11.71 6.26 -2.72
CA ARG A 26 10.35 6.64 -2.31
C ARG A 26 9.52 5.39 -2.03
N GLY A 27 8.94 5.34 -0.84
CA GLY A 27 8.07 4.24 -0.41
C GLY A 27 8.78 3.20 0.44
N ASP A 28 10.09 3.33 0.66
CA ASP A 28 10.82 2.47 1.59
C ASP A 28 10.36 2.67 3.03
N VAL A 29 10.43 1.60 3.80
CA VAL A 29 9.98 1.55 5.19
C VAL A 29 11.14 1.10 6.07
N ILE A 30 11.64 2.03 6.90
CA ILE A 30 12.63 1.72 7.93
C ILE A 30 11.88 1.22 9.16
N CYS A 31 12.14 -0.01 9.58
CA CYS A 31 11.45 -0.64 10.70
C CYS A 31 12.33 -1.70 11.37
N ALA A 32 11.92 -2.15 12.56
CA ALA A 32 12.54 -3.30 13.20
C ALA A 32 12.28 -4.58 12.39
N ALA A 33 13.21 -5.54 12.46
CA ALA A 33 13.06 -6.83 11.79
C ALA A 33 11.74 -7.50 12.20
N GLY A 34 10.96 -7.95 11.21
CA GLY A 34 9.68 -8.62 11.42
C GLY A 34 8.49 -7.70 11.73
N ALA A 35 8.68 -6.37 11.83
CA ALA A 35 7.60 -5.43 12.12
C ALA A 35 6.60 -5.23 10.96
N VAL A 36 6.99 -5.63 9.75
CA VAL A 36 6.20 -5.50 8.52
C VAL A 36 6.34 -6.77 7.68
N LYS A 37 5.36 -7.00 6.80
CA LYS A 37 5.41 -8.06 5.79
C LYS A 37 5.86 -7.47 4.46
N VAL A 38 6.66 -8.23 3.72
CA VAL A 38 6.99 -7.96 2.31
C VAL A 38 6.40 -9.09 1.50
N SER A 39 5.54 -8.79 0.54
CA SER A 39 4.86 -9.81 -0.27
C SER A 39 4.77 -9.42 -1.73
N SER A 40 4.93 -10.42 -2.60
CA SER A 40 4.50 -10.39 -4.00
C SER A 40 3.24 -11.25 -4.23
N ASP A 41 2.82 -12.01 -3.21
CA ASP A 41 1.66 -12.89 -3.27
C ASP A 41 0.35 -12.11 -3.10
N THR A 42 -0.76 -12.79 -3.35
CA THR A 42 -2.10 -12.25 -3.20
C THR A 42 -2.39 -11.82 -1.76
N ILE A 43 -2.81 -10.56 -1.61
CA ILE A 43 -3.15 -9.92 -0.34
C ILE A 43 -4.68 -9.83 -0.24
N PRO A 44 -5.32 -10.47 0.76
CA PRO A 44 -6.74 -10.30 1.01
C PRO A 44 -7.04 -8.95 1.66
N VAL A 45 -8.03 -8.23 1.13
CA VAL A 45 -8.43 -6.91 1.61
C VAL A 45 -9.93 -6.88 1.83
N LYS A 46 -10.35 -6.51 3.03
CA LYS A 46 -11.77 -6.18 3.31
C LYS A 46 -12.06 -4.83 2.67
N PHE A 47 -12.63 -4.83 1.47
CA PHE A 47 -12.70 -3.66 0.59
C PHE A 47 -14.08 -3.01 0.58
N ALA A 48 -14.09 -1.67 0.61
CA ALA A 48 -15.28 -0.86 0.42
C ALA A 48 -15.10 0.02 -0.81
N MET A 49 -15.95 -0.19 -1.82
CA MET A 49 -15.99 0.66 -3.01
C MET A 49 -16.41 2.08 -2.63
N SER A 50 -15.78 3.08 -3.26
CA SER A 50 -16.13 4.48 -3.07
C SER A 50 -17.48 4.79 -3.69
N ARG A 51 -18.37 5.48 -2.97
CA ARG A 51 -19.64 6.00 -3.51
C ARG A 51 -19.48 6.98 -4.69
N PHE A 52 -18.29 7.52 -4.88
CA PHE A 52 -17.97 8.46 -5.97
C PHE A 52 -17.33 7.77 -7.17
N PHE A 53 -16.98 6.49 -7.04
CA PHE A 53 -16.49 5.69 -8.14
C PHE A 53 -17.69 5.28 -9.01
N GLN A 54 -17.57 5.51 -10.31
CA GLN A 54 -18.61 5.19 -11.28
C GLN A 54 -18.03 4.19 -12.26
N GLY A 55 -18.57 2.97 -12.27
CA GLY A 55 -18.12 1.87 -13.11
C GLY A 55 -17.79 0.62 -12.30
N ASP A 56 -17.44 -0.44 -13.02
CA ASP A 56 -17.12 -1.74 -12.45
C ASP A 56 -15.60 -1.92 -12.25
N LEU A 57 -15.25 -2.99 -11.54
CA LEU A 57 -13.87 -3.43 -11.34
C LEU A 57 -13.61 -4.77 -12.05
N PRO A 58 -13.58 -4.79 -13.40
CA PRO A 58 -13.28 -6.01 -14.15
C PRO A 58 -11.87 -6.54 -13.83
N GLU A 59 -11.73 -7.86 -13.70
CA GLU A 59 -10.48 -8.53 -13.32
C GLU A 59 -9.36 -8.39 -14.37
N ASN A 60 -9.73 -8.18 -15.63
CA ASN A 60 -8.79 -8.12 -16.76
C ASN A 60 -8.13 -6.75 -16.97
N HIS A 61 -8.32 -5.81 -16.04
CA HIS A 61 -7.72 -4.47 -16.11
C HIS A 61 -6.55 -4.35 -15.14
N THR A 62 -5.60 -3.47 -15.46
CA THR A 62 -4.54 -3.07 -14.53
C THR A 62 -5.08 -2.03 -13.55
N TYR A 63 -4.80 -2.24 -12.27
CA TYR A 63 -5.09 -1.29 -11.20
C TYR A 63 -3.79 -0.80 -10.57
N MET A 64 -3.88 0.29 -9.84
CA MET A 64 -2.80 0.77 -8.98
C MET A 64 -3.26 0.67 -7.53
N ILE A 65 -2.41 0.16 -6.65
CA ILE A 65 -2.68 0.13 -5.21
C ILE A 65 -1.75 1.12 -4.51
N SER A 66 -2.30 1.77 -3.48
CA SER A 66 -1.53 2.63 -2.58
C SER A 66 -1.55 2.06 -1.17
N VAL A 67 -0.37 1.79 -0.63
CA VAL A 67 -0.15 1.36 0.76
C VAL A 67 0.92 2.27 1.38
N GLY A 68 0.48 3.18 2.25
CA GLY A 68 1.34 4.26 2.74
C GLY A 68 1.83 5.14 1.58
N MET A 69 3.14 5.18 1.37
CA MET A 69 3.78 5.92 0.26
C MET A 69 4.08 5.07 -0.97
N GLN A 70 3.83 3.76 -0.92
CA GLN A 70 4.07 2.86 -2.04
C GLN A 70 2.87 2.88 -2.98
N VAL A 71 3.12 3.18 -4.26
CA VAL A 71 2.13 3.02 -5.33
C VAL A 71 2.64 2.01 -6.33
N LYS A 72 1.94 0.90 -6.50
CA LYS A 72 2.35 -0.22 -7.36
C LYS A 72 1.18 -0.69 -8.23
N ALA A 73 1.49 -1.18 -9.42
CA ALA A 73 0.50 -1.86 -10.26
C ALA A 73 0.10 -3.18 -9.62
N ALA A 74 -1.17 -3.57 -9.78
CA ALA A 74 -1.71 -4.79 -9.24
C ALA A 74 -2.88 -5.32 -10.09
N LYS A 75 -3.06 -6.63 -10.03
CA LYS A 75 -4.27 -7.32 -10.48
C LYS A 75 -5.21 -7.48 -9.29
N VAL A 76 -6.52 -7.45 -9.55
CA VAL A 76 -7.52 -7.59 -8.50
C VAL A 76 -8.59 -8.60 -8.89
N LYS A 77 -9.12 -9.30 -7.89
CA LYS A 77 -10.22 -10.25 -8.02
C LYS A 77 -11.16 -10.12 -6.82
N PHE A 78 -12.46 -10.11 -7.07
CA PHE A 78 -13.46 -10.13 -5.99
C PHE A 78 -13.89 -11.55 -5.67
N GLU A 79 -13.94 -11.87 -4.38
CA GLU A 79 -14.53 -13.09 -3.86
C GLU A 79 -15.44 -12.71 -2.67
N GLY A 80 -16.74 -12.56 -2.96
CA GLY A 80 -17.70 -12.03 -1.99
C GLY A 80 -17.35 -10.59 -1.57
N GLU A 81 -17.07 -10.38 -0.29
CA GLU A 81 -16.69 -9.07 0.27
C GLU A 81 -15.16 -8.83 0.31
N ILE A 82 -14.37 -9.82 -0.10
CA ILE A 82 -12.91 -9.74 -0.06
C ILE A 82 -12.36 -9.42 -1.44
N LEU A 83 -11.52 -8.40 -1.49
CA LEU A 83 -10.72 -8.07 -2.66
C LEU A 83 -9.36 -8.73 -2.54
N HIS A 84 -9.07 -9.66 -3.43
CA HIS A 84 -7.77 -10.28 -3.58
C HIS A 84 -6.90 -9.41 -4.48
N VAL A 85 -5.83 -8.85 -3.92
CA VAL A 85 -4.92 -7.94 -4.62
C VAL A 85 -3.58 -8.63 -4.83
N THR A 86 -3.16 -8.80 -6.08
CA THR A 86 -1.84 -9.35 -6.40
C THR A 86 -0.96 -8.25 -6.98
N PRO A 87 0.03 -7.75 -6.23
CA PRO A 87 0.90 -6.69 -6.70
C PRO A 87 1.90 -7.22 -7.75
N GLU A 88 2.22 -6.42 -8.76
CA GLU A 88 3.20 -6.81 -9.79
C GLU A 88 4.65 -6.74 -9.30
N LYS A 89 4.90 -5.96 -8.26
CA LYS A 89 6.20 -5.83 -7.58
C LYS A 89 5.99 -5.99 -6.08
N PRO A 90 7.01 -6.46 -5.33
CA PRO A 90 6.91 -6.59 -3.88
C PRO A 90 6.41 -5.30 -3.23
N ILE A 91 5.53 -5.46 -2.24
CA ILE A 91 4.98 -4.37 -1.45
C ILE A 91 5.14 -4.65 0.05
N VAL A 92 5.47 -3.61 0.80
CA VAL A 92 5.58 -3.65 2.26
C VAL A 92 4.25 -3.27 2.89
N TYR A 93 3.76 -4.04 3.87
CA TYR A 93 2.53 -3.71 4.57
C TYR A 93 2.46 -4.29 5.99
N GLN A 94 1.49 -3.81 6.76
CA GLN A 94 1.08 -4.38 8.04
C GLN A 94 -0.37 -4.87 7.96
N GLN A 95 -0.69 -5.91 8.74
CA GLN A 95 -2.07 -6.35 8.90
C GLN A 95 -2.92 -5.23 9.50
N GLY A 96 -4.13 -5.04 8.99
CA GLY A 96 -5.02 -3.94 9.38
C GLY A 96 -4.66 -2.59 8.74
N GLN A 97 -3.59 -2.50 7.96
CA GLN A 97 -3.23 -1.26 7.26
C GLN A 97 -4.24 -0.95 6.13
N THR A 98 -4.51 0.33 5.92
CA THR A 98 -5.37 0.77 4.81
C THR A 98 -4.65 0.62 3.46
N LEU A 99 -5.30 -0.04 2.52
CA LEU A 99 -4.97 -0.06 1.10
C LEU A 99 -6.01 0.76 0.33
N VAL A 100 -5.55 1.60 -0.60
CA VAL A 100 -6.42 2.34 -1.51
C VAL A 100 -6.27 1.77 -2.92
N LEU A 101 -7.38 1.43 -3.55
CA LEU A 101 -7.42 0.96 -4.93
C LEU A 101 -7.67 2.12 -5.87
N LEU A 102 -6.86 2.22 -6.92
CA LEU A 102 -6.92 3.24 -7.94
C LEU A 102 -7.15 2.59 -9.31
N LYS A 103 -8.03 3.20 -10.11
CA LYS A 103 -8.26 2.86 -11.52
C LYS A 103 -7.87 4.08 -12.37
N PRO A 104 -6.61 4.15 -12.86
CA PRO A 104 -6.10 5.31 -13.58
C PRO A 104 -6.93 5.67 -14.82
N ASP A 105 -7.44 4.66 -15.52
CA ASP A 105 -8.21 4.82 -16.77
C ASP A 105 -9.68 5.18 -16.54
N SER A 106 -10.10 5.37 -15.29
CA SER A 106 -11.45 5.84 -14.99
C SER A 106 -11.64 7.26 -15.55
N PRO A 107 -12.70 7.52 -16.34
CA PRO A 107 -12.95 8.83 -16.94
C PRO A 107 -13.36 9.90 -15.91
N ARG A 108 -13.76 9.46 -14.69
CA ARG A 108 -14.15 10.35 -13.58
C ARG A 108 -13.20 10.13 -12.39
N THR A 109 -13.74 9.69 -11.27
CA THR A 109 -12.97 9.41 -10.05
C THR A 109 -12.05 8.22 -10.30
N ARG A 110 -10.74 8.44 -10.12
CA ARG A 110 -9.72 7.40 -10.26
C ARG A 110 -9.48 6.61 -8.96
N ILE A 111 -10.12 7.01 -7.87
CA ILE A 111 -10.11 6.28 -6.60
C ILE A 111 -11.31 5.32 -6.59
N ALA A 112 -11.03 4.03 -6.74
CA ALA A 112 -12.06 2.99 -6.75
C ALA A 112 -12.62 2.72 -5.35
N GLY A 113 -11.79 2.83 -4.32
CA GLY A 113 -12.20 2.60 -2.94
C GLY A 113 -11.01 2.35 -2.03
N LYS A 114 -11.29 1.91 -0.81
CA LYS A 114 -10.27 1.56 0.18
C LYS A 114 -10.68 0.34 0.97
N GLY A 115 -9.72 -0.35 1.56
CA GLY A 115 -9.98 -1.47 2.44
C GLY A 115 -8.87 -1.66 3.46
N LEU A 116 -9.12 -2.57 4.40
CA LEU A 116 -8.13 -2.99 5.40
C LEU A 116 -7.51 -4.31 4.95
N ILE A 117 -6.20 -4.38 4.96
CA ILE A 117 -5.45 -5.61 4.68
C ILE A 117 -5.70 -6.61 5.81
N GLN A 118 -6.03 -7.85 5.47
CA GLN A 118 -6.29 -8.93 6.44
C GLN A 118 -5.06 -9.74 6.80
#